data_AF-A0A534NPP7-F1
#
_entry.id   AF-A0A534NPP7-F1
#
_cell.length_a   1.000
_cell.length_b   1.000
_cell.length_c   1.000
_cell.angle_alpha   90.00
_cell.angle_beta   90.00
_cell.angle_gamma   90.00
#
_symmetry.space_group_name_H-M   'P 1'
#
loop_
_entity.id
_entity.type
_entity.pdbx_description
1 polymer ?
#
loop_
_entity_poly.entity_id
_entity_poly.type
_entity_poly.pdbx_seq_one_letter_code
_entity_poly.pdbx_strand_id
1 'polypeptide(L)'
;MNLFERLLVASGLAAVTALACPAAAEELKLPEGKVAIHYYRPDGSYDGWGLHVWESFQKKDEASDEFAAKENSDRPLKGVTWFKPVGQSGKDDFGAYWLLDAKEFDNGRVNYIIHKGDRKEQCNKDMFWLIKDTKELWVNSGDCKSYLTKDAALKARK
;
A
#
# COMPACT_ATOMS: atom_id res chain seq x y z
N MET A 1 -34.90 40.79 60.88
CA MET A 1 -33.97 41.82 60.39
C MET A 1 -32.66 41.13 60.06
N ASN A 2 -32.28 41.15 58.77
CA ASN A 2 -31.02 40.70 58.15
C ASN A 2 -30.71 39.18 58.20
N LEU A 3 -30.17 38.52 57.17
CA LEU A 3 -29.59 38.99 55.91
C LEU A 3 -29.57 37.82 54.89
N PHE A 4 -29.65 38.18 53.61
CA PHE A 4 -29.46 37.34 52.41
C PHE A 4 -28.11 36.60 52.35
N GLU A 5 -28.08 35.42 51.72
CA GLU A 5 -27.02 34.90 50.80
C GLU A 5 -27.50 33.55 50.19
N ARG A 6 -28.00 33.49 48.95
CA ARG A 6 -27.37 33.30 47.62
C ARG A 6 -26.66 31.96 47.33
N LEU A 7 -27.09 31.38 46.20
CA LEU A 7 -26.43 30.42 45.27
C LEU A 7 -26.29 28.96 45.77
N LEU A 8 -26.40 27.91 44.95
CA LEU A 8 -26.10 27.75 43.51
C LEU A 8 -26.88 26.54 42.96
N VAL A 9 -27.42 26.66 41.73
CA VAL A 9 -27.98 25.53 40.96
C VAL A 9 -26.81 24.69 40.43
N ALA A 10 -26.78 23.40 40.74
CA ALA A 10 -25.85 22.45 40.13
C ALA A 10 -26.63 21.53 39.18
N SER A 11 -26.73 21.93 37.91
CA SER A 11 -27.16 21.02 36.84
C SER A 11 -25.98 20.13 36.46
N GLY A 12 -26.01 18.86 36.88
CA GLY A 12 -25.05 17.84 36.45
C GLY A 12 -25.36 17.38 35.02
N LEU A 13 -24.55 17.81 34.05
CA LEU A 13 -24.53 17.21 32.72
C LEU A 13 -23.53 16.04 32.74
N ALA A 14 -24.02 14.80 32.80
CA ALA A 14 -23.19 13.62 32.66
C ALA A 14 -22.90 13.39 31.17
N ALA A 15 -21.69 13.74 30.72
CA ALA A 15 -21.21 13.39 29.39
C ALA A 15 -20.72 11.94 29.38
N VAL A 16 -21.46 11.04 28.73
CA VAL A 16 -21.01 9.67 28.45
C VAL A 16 -20.14 9.71 27.19
N THR A 17 -18.81 9.74 27.35
CA THR A 17 -17.90 9.52 26.23
C THR A 17 -17.79 8.03 25.97
N ALA A 18 -18.54 7.53 24.97
CA ALA A 18 -18.29 6.21 24.42
C ALA A 18 -16.94 6.22 23.69
N LEU A 19 -15.96 5.48 24.21
CA LEU A 19 -14.74 5.16 23.47
C LEU A 19 -15.12 4.19 22.35
N ALA A 20 -15.33 4.70 21.13
CA ALA A 20 -15.37 3.86 19.95
C ALA A 20 -13.96 3.30 19.72
N CYS A 21 -13.79 1.99 19.94
CA CYS A 21 -12.60 1.29 19.48
C CYS A 21 -12.50 1.47 17.96
N PRO A 22 -11.37 1.88 17.37
CA PRO A 22 -11.26 1.98 15.93
C PRO A 22 -11.54 0.60 15.34
N ALA A 23 -12.52 0.52 14.43
CA ALA A 23 -12.76 -0.70 13.68
C ALA A 23 -11.43 -1.10 13.02
N ALA A 24 -10.99 -2.33 13.26
CA ALA A 24 -9.85 -2.87 12.54
C ALA A 24 -10.12 -2.70 11.05
N ALA A 25 -9.15 -2.19 10.29
CA ALA A 25 -9.28 -2.13 8.85
C ALA A 25 -9.62 -3.53 8.32
N GLU A 26 -10.51 -3.62 7.34
CA GLU A 26 -10.90 -4.90 6.74
C GLU A 26 -9.89 -5.29 5.66
N GLU A 27 -9.76 -6.59 5.41
CA GLU A 27 -8.99 -7.10 4.28
C GLU A 27 -9.62 -6.65 2.95
N LEU A 28 -8.77 -6.25 2.00
CA LEU A 28 -9.21 -5.88 0.66
C LEU A 28 -9.85 -7.09 -0.05
N LYS A 29 -11.11 -6.95 -0.45
CA LYS A 29 -11.69 -7.84 -1.47
C LYS A 29 -11.22 -7.38 -2.85
N LEU A 30 -10.28 -8.10 -3.45
CA LEU A 30 -9.72 -7.73 -4.76
C LEU A 30 -10.81 -7.65 -5.84
N PRO A 31 -10.99 -6.48 -6.49
CA PRO A 31 -11.91 -6.35 -7.61
C PRO A 31 -11.47 -7.18 -8.82
N GLU A 32 -12.44 -7.61 -9.64
CA GLU A 32 -12.14 -8.32 -10.87
C GLU A 32 -11.28 -7.48 -11.82
N GLY A 33 -10.34 -8.12 -12.53
CA GLY A 33 -9.44 -7.46 -13.46
C GLY A 33 -8.35 -6.60 -12.79
N LYS A 34 -8.27 -6.58 -11.46
CA LYS A 34 -7.23 -5.86 -10.71
C LYS A 34 -6.14 -6.79 -10.18
N VAL A 35 -5.00 -6.18 -9.90
CA VAL A 35 -3.93 -6.72 -9.05
C VAL A 35 -3.60 -5.70 -7.97
N ALA A 36 -3.04 -6.17 -6.85
CA ALA A 36 -2.73 -5.31 -5.71
C ALA A 36 -1.28 -5.46 -5.23
N ILE A 37 -0.75 -4.35 -4.71
CA ILE A 37 0.45 -4.35 -3.86
C ILE A 37 0.03 -3.80 -2.51
N HIS A 38 0.22 -4.59 -1.46
CA HIS A 38 -0.04 -4.24 -0.07
C HIS A 38 1.28 -3.88 0.61
N TYR A 39 1.28 -2.77 1.34
CA TYR A 39 2.47 -2.19 1.92
C TYR A 39 2.27 -1.84 3.39
N TYR A 40 2.97 -2.58 4.23
CA TYR A 40 2.98 -2.37 5.67
C TYR A 40 4.15 -1.47 6.07
N ARG A 41 3.88 -0.48 6.93
CA ARG A 41 4.90 0.31 7.63
C ARG A 41 4.66 0.22 9.13
N PRO A 42 5.69 -0.10 9.94
CA PRO A 42 5.54 -0.16 11.39
C PRO A 42 5.24 1.21 12.02
N ASP A 43 5.63 2.31 11.36
CA ASP A 43 5.32 3.67 11.81
C ASP A 43 3.94 4.19 11.36
N GLY A 44 3.20 3.42 10.57
CA GLY A 44 1.89 3.80 10.01
C GLY A 44 1.90 5.04 9.10
N SER A 45 3.07 5.59 8.77
CA SER A 45 3.23 6.87 8.07
C SER A 45 3.39 6.66 6.57
N TYR A 46 2.30 6.78 5.82
CA TYR A 46 2.28 6.58 4.37
C TYR A 46 2.45 7.87 3.55
N ASP A 47 2.40 9.03 4.18
CA ASP A 47 2.41 10.31 3.48
C ASP A 47 3.68 10.53 2.67
N GLY A 48 3.49 10.84 1.38
CA GLY A 48 4.55 11.06 0.41
C GLY A 48 5.17 9.77 -0.17
N TRP A 49 4.77 8.59 0.31
CA TRP A 49 5.09 7.34 -0.39
C TRP A 49 4.20 7.18 -1.62
N GLY A 50 4.75 6.67 -2.70
CA GLY A 50 4.02 6.35 -3.93
C GLY A 50 4.63 5.15 -4.64
N LEU A 51 3.91 4.67 -5.63
CA LEU A 51 4.31 3.55 -6.46
C LEU A 51 4.73 4.03 -7.85
N HIS A 52 6.01 3.89 -8.18
CA HIS A 52 6.48 3.95 -9.56
C HIS A 52 6.34 2.56 -10.17
N VAL A 53 5.52 2.42 -11.20
CA VAL A 53 5.15 1.12 -11.79
C VAL A 53 5.24 1.18 -13.31
N TRP A 54 5.71 0.08 -13.89
CA TRP A 54 5.93 -0.03 -15.32
C TRP A 54 5.77 -1.46 -15.83
N GLU A 55 5.52 -1.55 -17.12
CA GLU A 55 5.39 -2.81 -17.86
C GLU A 55 6.74 -3.24 -18.47
N SER A 56 6.87 -4.53 -18.77
CA SER A 56 7.89 -5.06 -19.68
C SER A 56 7.25 -5.44 -21.03
N PHE A 57 7.85 -5.05 -22.15
CA PHE A 57 7.44 -5.49 -23.50
C PHE A 57 8.11 -6.79 -23.94
N GLN A 58 8.79 -7.51 -23.05
CA GLN A 58 9.14 -8.90 -23.35
C GLN A 58 7.88 -9.67 -23.75
N LYS A 59 8.00 -10.53 -24.76
CA LYS A 59 6.85 -11.32 -25.19
C LYS A 59 6.33 -12.13 -24.01
N LYS A 60 5.03 -12.39 -24.03
CA LYS A 60 4.33 -13.07 -22.93
C LYS A 60 4.92 -14.45 -22.61
N ASP A 61 5.37 -15.17 -23.63
CA ASP A 61 6.05 -16.47 -23.52
C ASP A 61 7.50 -16.37 -23.03
N GLU A 62 8.09 -15.17 -23.04
CA GLU A 62 9.46 -14.90 -22.59
C GLU A 62 9.51 -14.36 -21.13
N ALA A 63 8.36 -14.08 -20.51
CA ALA A 63 8.30 -13.57 -19.15
C ALA A 63 8.68 -14.66 -18.10
N SER A 64 9.92 -14.58 -17.63
CA SER A 64 10.50 -15.43 -16.59
C SER A 64 10.59 -14.74 -15.24
N ASP A 65 11.24 -15.36 -14.27
CA ASP A 65 11.69 -14.81 -12.99
C ASP A 65 13.05 -14.08 -13.09
N GLU A 66 13.46 -13.70 -14.30
CA GLU A 66 14.64 -12.86 -14.55
C GLU A 66 14.23 -11.47 -15.03
N PHE A 67 15.02 -10.42 -14.77
CA PHE A 67 14.71 -9.09 -15.29
C PHE A 67 14.73 -9.07 -16.83
N ALA A 68 13.73 -8.42 -17.40
CA ALA A 68 13.72 -8.05 -18.80
C ALA A 68 14.92 -7.15 -19.14
N ALA A 69 15.49 -7.31 -20.34
CA ALA A 69 16.47 -6.38 -20.87
C ALA A 69 15.95 -4.93 -20.77
N LYS A 70 16.82 -3.98 -20.40
CA LYS A 70 16.43 -2.63 -19.99
C LYS A 70 15.64 -1.90 -21.08
N GLU A 71 16.00 -2.09 -22.33
CA GLU A 71 15.32 -1.56 -23.51
C GLU A 71 13.85 -2.00 -23.61
N ASN A 72 13.51 -3.15 -23.01
CA ASN A 72 12.16 -3.71 -22.98
C ASN A 72 11.45 -3.43 -21.65
N SER A 73 12.10 -2.81 -20.67
CA SER A 73 11.58 -2.65 -19.30
C SER A 73 11.65 -1.22 -18.77
N ASP A 74 11.84 -0.20 -19.60
CA ASP A 74 11.84 1.21 -19.17
C ASP A 74 10.62 1.97 -19.73
N ARG A 75 9.41 1.52 -19.37
CA ARG A 75 8.15 2.13 -19.83
C ARG A 75 7.09 2.21 -18.72
N PRO A 76 7.11 3.28 -17.91
CA PRO A 76 6.08 3.54 -16.91
C PRO A 76 4.67 3.53 -17.48
N LEU A 77 3.70 3.12 -16.67
CA LEU A 77 2.30 3.23 -17.05
C LEU A 77 1.94 4.68 -17.38
N LYS A 78 0.93 4.86 -18.24
CA LYS A 78 0.54 6.19 -18.72
C LYS A 78 0.31 7.16 -17.56
N GLY A 79 1.08 8.25 -17.54
CA GLY A 79 0.96 9.31 -16.53
C GLY A 79 1.72 9.07 -15.23
N VAL A 80 2.39 7.92 -15.10
CA VAL A 80 3.32 7.63 -14.00
C VAL A 80 4.70 8.17 -14.37
N THR A 81 5.26 9.00 -13.50
CA THR A 81 6.65 9.44 -13.59
C THR A 81 7.32 9.30 -12.24
N TRP A 82 8.64 9.49 -12.17
CA TRP A 82 9.33 9.52 -10.88
C TRP A 82 8.75 10.58 -9.93
N PHE A 83 8.42 11.78 -10.43
CA PHE A 83 7.87 12.87 -9.62
C PHE A 83 6.35 12.83 -9.46
N LYS A 84 5.68 11.89 -10.15
CA LYS A 84 4.25 11.65 -10.07
C LYS A 84 3.98 10.14 -9.97
N PRO A 85 4.37 9.51 -8.84
CA PRO A 85 4.06 8.11 -8.62
C PRO A 85 2.56 7.91 -8.39
N VAL A 86 2.10 6.66 -8.54
CA VAL A 86 0.71 6.29 -8.24
C VAL A 86 0.47 6.45 -6.73
N GLY A 87 -0.57 7.19 -6.37
CA GLY A 87 -1.01 7.33 -4.98
C GLY A 87 -1.73 6.08 -4.47
N GLN A 88 -1.73 5.87 -3.15
CA GLN A 88 -2.39 4.72 -2.54
C GLN A 88 -3.88 4.72 -2.89
N SER A 89 -4.43 3.54 -3.19
CA SER A 89 -5.85 3.35 -3.47
C SER A 89 -6.68 3.23 -2.19
N GLY A 90 -6.04 2.87 -1.07
CA GLY A 90 -6.70 2.77 0.23
C GLY A 90 -5.79 2.16 1.29
N LYS A 91 -6.41 1.72 2.39
CA LYS A 91 -5.78 0.94 3.46
C LYS A 91 -6.66 -0.25 3.83
N ASP A 92 -6.03 -1.35 4.19
CA ASP A 92 -6.66 -2.59 4.65
C ASP A 92 -6.01 -3.06 5.96
N ASP A 93 -6.36 -4.26 6.41
CA ASP A 93 -5.83 -4.88 7.63
C ASP A 93 -4.31 -5.17 7.59
N PHE A 94 -3.67 -5.07 6.41
CA PHE A 94 -2.23 -5.23 6.27
C PHE A 94 -1.50 -3.90 6.24
N GLY A 95 -2.04 -2.88 5.58
CA GLY A 95 -1.40 -1.58 5.45
C GLY A 95 -2.05 -0.72 4.36
N ALA A 96 -1.26 0.13 3.70
CA ALA A 96 -1.75 0.83 2.51
C ALA A 96 -1.63 -0.07 1.29
N TYR A 97 -2.51 0.10 0.31
CA TYR A 97 -2.46 -0.69 -0.92
C TYR A 97 -2.62 0.17 -2.17
N TRP A 98 -2.15 -0.37 -3.29
CA TRP A 98 -2.41 0.12 -4.64
C TRP A 98 -3.19 -0.91 -5.44
N LEU A 99 -4.23 -0.48 -6.15
CA LEU A 99 -4.94 -1.27 -7.14
C LEU A 99 -4.49 -0.87 -8.54
N LEU A 100 -4.11 -1.85 -9.35
CA LEU A 100 -3.67 -1.65 -10.72
C LEU A 100 -4.54 -2.49 -11.66
N ASP A 101 -4.78 -1.98 -12.86
CA ASP A 101 -5.44 -2.73 -13.93
C ASP A 101 -4.52 -3.83 -14.46
N ALA A 102 -4.92 -5.09 -14.32
CA ALA A 102 -4.08 -6.24 -14.75
C ALA A 102 -3.80 -6.22 -16.26
N LYS A 103 -4.68 -5.59 -17.04
CA LYS A 103 -4.54 -5.39 -18.50
C LYS A 103 -3.45 -4.40 -18.90
N GLU A 104 -2.89 -3.64 -17.96
CA GLU A 104 -1.75 -2.75 -18.22
C GLU A 104 -0.42 -3.53 -18.22
N PHE A 105 -0.47 -4.86 -18.07
CA PHE A 105 0.68 -5.75 -18.01
C PHE A 105 0.46 -6.95 -18.94
N ASP A 106 0.69 -6.78 -20.24
CA ASP A 106 0.34 -7.76 -21.27
C ASP A 106 1.02 -9.12 -21.05
N ASN A 107 2.29 -9.09 -20.62
CA ASN A 107 3.05 -10.28 -20.27
C ASN A 107 2.86 -10.74 -18.82
N GLY A 108 2.01 -10.06 -18.05
CA GLY A 108 1.72 -10.37 -16.66
C GLY A 108 2.85 -10.06 -15.69
N ARG A 109 3.90 -9.33 -16.10
CA ARG A 109 4.93 -8.84 -15.20
C ARG A 109 4.61 -7.44 -14.75
N VAL A 110 4.61 -7.24 -13.43
CA VAL A 110 4.52 -5.91 -12.84
C VAL A 110 5.87 -5.55 -12.24
N ASN A 111 6.53 -4.55 -12.80
CA ASN A 111 7.75 -4.01 -12.24
C ASN A 111 7.41 -2.77 -11.42
N TYR A 112 8.08 -2.58 -10.29
CA TYR A 112 7.74 -1.50 -9.38
C TYR A 112 8.91 -1.03 -8.50
N ILE A 113 8.74 0.19 -8.00
CA ILE A 113 9.50 0.80 -6.91
C ILE A 113 8.49 1.51 -6.00
N ILE A 114 8.50 1.21 -4.71
CA ILE A 114 7.82 2.04 -3.70
C ILE A 114 8.82 3.09 -3.21
N HIS A 115 8.49 4.37 -3.29
CA HIS A 115 9.43 5.44 -2.92
C HIS A 115 8.76 6.69 -2.35
N LYS A 116 9.52 7.48 -1.58
CA LYS A 116 9.19 8.83 -1.09
C LYS A 116 10.30 9.79 -1.49
N GLY A 117 10.04 10.62 -2.51
CA GLY A 117 11.12 11.33 -3.20
C GLY A 117 12.17 10.33 -3.68
N ASP A 118 13.44 10.55 -3.37
CA ASP A 118 14.52 9.64 -3.76
C ASP A 118 14.75 8.46 -2.81
N ARG A 119 14.03 8.41 -1.68
CA ARG A 119 14.09 7.27 -0.77
C ARG A 119 13.26 6.12 -1.31
N LYS A 120 13.91 5.03 -1.72
CA LYS A 120 13.26 3.80 -2.16
C LYS A 120 13.08 2.80 -1.01
N GLU A 121 12.06 1.96 -1.12
CA GLU A 121 11.92 0.72 -0.35
C GLU A 121 12.76 -0.43 -0.94
N GLN A 122 12.64 -1.63 -0.36
CA GLN A 122 13.28 -2.86 -0.84
C GLN A 122 14.79 -2.73 -1.03
N CYS A 123 15.42 -1.99 -0.11
CA CYS A 123 16.88 -1.79 -0.08
C CYS A 123 17.42 -1.14 -1.36
N ASN A 124 16.68 -0.15 -1.88
CA ASN A 124 16.98 0.62 -3.09
C ASN A 124 17.02 -0.19 -4.38
N LYS A 125 16.32 -1.34 -4.42
CA LYS A 125 16.24 -2.19 -5.60
C LYS A 125 14.98 -1.91 -6.39
N ASP A 126 15.09 -2.09 -7.70
CA ASP A 126 13.94 -2.23 -8.57
C ASP A 126 13.40 -3.65 -8.38
N MET A 127 12.09 -3.80 -8.35
CA MET A 127 11.42 -5.05 -8.00
C MET A 127 10.44 -5.45 -9.09
N PHE A 128 10.07 -6.72 -9.14
CA PHE A 128 8.95 -7.18 -9.95
C PHE A 128 8.29 -8.40 -9.31
N TRP A 129 7.10 -8.72 -9.79
CA TRP A 129 6.50 -10.04 -9.63
C TRP A 129 5.70 -10.41 -10.90
N LEU A 130 5.30 -11.68 -10.99
CA LEU A 130 4.45 -12.17 -12.07
C LEU A 130 3.03 -12.42 -11.54
N ILE A 131 2.04 -11.89 -12.25
CA ILE A 131 0.61 -12.03 -11.93
C ILE A 131 0.17 -13.51 -11.95
N LYS A 132 0.87 -14.35 -12.73
CA LYS A 132 0.62 -15.79 -12.78
C LYS A 132 0.92 -16.50 -11.45
N ASP A 133 1.82 -15.94 -10.63
CA ASP A 133 2.20 -16.50 -9.34
C ASP A 133 1.27 -16.01 -8.22
N THR A 134 0.82 -14.76 -8.32
CA THR A 134 -0.21 -14.17 -7.44
C THR A 134 -0.77 -12.87 -8.03
N LYS A 135 -2.03 -12.56 -7.74
CA LYS A 135 -2.63 -11.24 -8.05
C LYS A 135 -2.37 -10.19 -6.96
N GLU A 136 -1.85 -10.59 -5.81
CA GLU A 136 -1.62 -9.72 -4.66
C GLU A 136 -0.21 -9.93 -4.13
N LEU A 137 0.59 -8.85 -4.13
CA LEU A 137 1.93 -8.83 -3.59
C LEU A 137 1.95 -8.13 -2.23
N TRP A 138 2.72 -8.65 -1.28
CA TRP A 138 2.79 -8.14 0.09
C TRP A 138 4.19 -7.66 0.42
N VAL A 139 4.30 -6.44 0.93
CA VAL A 139 5.57 -5.73 1.13
C VAL A 139 5.65 -5.15 2.55
N ASN A 140 6.73 -5.45 3.27
CA ASN A 140 7.03 -4.84 4.56
C ASN A 140 8.10 -3.76 4.38
N SER A 141 7.88 -2.58 4.96
CA SER A 141 8.88 -1.51 4.99
C SER A 141 10.17 -1.97 5.67
N GLY A 142 11.30 -1.66 5.05
CA GLY A 142 12.62 -2.06 5.55
C GLY A 142 12.99 -3.53 5.30
N ASP A 143 12.13 -4.30 4.61
CA ASP A 143 12.51 -5.60 4.07
C ASP A 143 12.96 -5.45 2.60
N CYS A 144 14.05 -6.14 2.24
CA CYS A 144 14.53 -6.21 0.86
C CYS A 144 13.69 -7.16 -0.01
N LYS A 145 12.77 -7.93 0.59
CA LYS A 145 11.93 -8.93 -0.07
C LYS A 145 10.48 -8.50 -0.19
N SER A 146 9.80 -9.15 -1.12
CA SER A 146 8.36 -9.10 -1.33
C SER A 146 7.81 -10.52 -1.17
N TYR A 147 6.55 -10.65 -0.80
CA TYR A 147 5.94 -11.94 -0.47
C TYR A 147 4.71 -12.18 -1.33
N LEU A 148 4.56 -13.41 -1.81
CA LEU A 148 3.44 -13.81 -2.66
C LEU A 148 2.16 -14.13 -1.86
N THR A 149 2.28 -14.20 -0.53
CA THR A 149 1.15 -14.43 0.38
C THR A 149 1.23 -13.51 1.58
N LYS A 150 0.05 -13.10 2.08
CA LYS A 150 -0.09 -12.28 3.29
C LYS A 150 0.56 -12.93 4.50
N ASP A 151 0.30 -14.22 4.72
CA ASP A 151 0.85 -14.98 5.85
C ASP A 151 2.38 -14.98 5.88
N ALA A 152 3.03 -15.13 4.73
CA ALA A 152 4.49 -15.09 4.65
C ALA A 152 5.03 -13.69 4.99
N ALA A 153 4.36 -12.64 4.52
CA ALA A 153 4.72 -11.27 4.88
C ALA A 153 4.51 -11.00 6.37
N LEU A 154 3.38 -11.43 6.96
CA LEU A 154 3.09 -11.26 8.38
C LEU A 154 4.15 -11.92 9.27
N LYS A 155 4.58 -13.15 8.92
CA LYS A 155 5.65 -13.87 9.64
C LYS A 155 7.01 -13.18 9.53
N ALA A 156 7.23 -12.38 8.49
CA ALA A 156 8.49 -11.69 8.26
C ALA A 156 8.52 -10.24 8.79
N ARG A 157 7.41 -9.75 9.37
CA ARG A 157 7.40 -8.41 10.00
C ARG A 157 8.44 -8.36 11.12
N LYS A 158 9.18 -7.25 11.16
CA LYS A 158 10.17 -6.94 12.18
C LYS A 158 9.63 -5.88 13.13
#